data_AF-A0A4V3RSB0-F1
#
_entry.id   AF-A0A4V3RSB0-F1
#
_cell.length_a   1.000
_cell.length_b   1.000
_cell.length_c   1.000
_cell.angle_alpha   90.00
_cell.angle_beta   90.00
_cell.angle_gamma   90.00
#
_symmetry.space_group_name_H-M   'P 1'
#
loop_
_entity.id
_entity.type
_entity.pdbx_description
1 polymer ?
#
loop_
_entity_poly.entity_id
_entity_poly.type
_entity_poly.pdbx_seq_one_letter_code
_entity_poly.pdbx_strand_id
1 'polypeptide(L)'
;MSMEAKGSTLLKVVGYIFVILGILSLCIQIGGLISDDIIATVQGSVIGELFILDSGTLAVGMLVSVAELAAGYMAVKMASNLLYARTLRYYGIGLLVLFVVEALFYFGANGNVSWIAYGILFVLSALYVIGAWMNEKAAK
;
A
#
# COMPACT_ATOMS: atom_id res chain seq x y z
N MET A 1 -0.94 31.41 9.81
CA MET A 1 -0.63 30.08 9.25
C MET A 1 -1.84 29.20 9.52
N SER A 2 -2.59 28.78 8.50
CA SER A 2 -3.69 27.82 8.72
C SER A 2 -3.08 26.50 9.17
N MET A 3 -3.41 26.03 10.37
CA MET A 3 -3.10 24.66 10.77
C MET A 3 -3.72 23.72 9.74
N GLU A 4 -2.90 23.00 8.97
CA GLU A 4 -3.41 21.87 8.18
C GLU A 4 -4.16 20.94 9.13
N ALA A 5 -5.35 20.48 8.73
CA ALA A 5 -6.07 19.47 9.48
C ALA A 5 -5.14 18.29 9.74
N LYS A 6 -5.01 17.85 10.99
CA LYS A 6 -4.06 16.79 11.39
C LYS A 6 -4.20 15.50 10.55
N GLY A 7 -5.39 15.24 10.00
CA GLY A 7 -5.64 14.13 9.09
C GLY A 7 -4.98 14.27 7.70
N SER A 8 -4.82 15.50 7.20
CA SER A 8 -4.17 15.78 5.91
C SER A 8 -2.69 15.40 5.93
N THR A 9 -1.97 15.80 6.98
CA THR A 9 -0.55 15.45 7.13
C THR A 9 -0.35 13.94 7.23
N LEU A 10 -1.19 13.26 8.02
CA LEU A 10 -1.16 11.80 8.13
C LEU A 10 -1.40 11.11 6.77
N LEU A 11 -2.43 11.53 6.04
CA LEU A 11 -2.75 11.02 4.70
C LEU A 11 -1.62 11.25 3.70
N LYS A 12 -0.96 12.41 3.73
CA LYS A 12 0.19 12.70 2.86
C LYS A 12 1.36 11.78 3.18
N VAL A 13 1.73 11.63 4.45
CA VAL A 13 2.84 10.76 4.87
C VAL A 13 2.57 9.31 4.47
N VAL A 14 1.41 8.77 4.82
CA VAL A 14 1.02 7.41 4.44
C VAL A 14 0.94 7.26 2.91
N GLY A 15 0.42 8.28 2.22
CA GLY A 15 0.35 8.31 0.76
C GLY A 15 1.72 8.26 0.08
N TYR A 16 2.70 9.02 0.58
CA TYR A 16 4.08 8.94 0.08
C TYR A 16 4.68 7.55 0.30
N ILE A 17 4.44 6.95 1.47
CA ILE A 17 4.91 5.59 1.76
C ILE A 17 4.32 4.60 0.75
N PHE A 18 3.00 4.64 0.50
CA PHE A 18 2.38 3.76 -0.49
C PHE A 18 2.91 3.97 -1.91
N VAL A 19 3.16 5.21 -2.32
CA VAL A 19 3.77 5.50 -3.63
C VAL A 19 5.18 4.90 -3.73
N ILE A 20 6.01 5.09 -2.70
CA ILE A 20 7.38 4.56 -2.69
C ILE A 20 7.36 3.03 -2.70
N LEU A 21 6.56 2.40 -1.83
CA LEU A 21 6.44 0.95 -1.75
C LEU A 21 5.90 0.37 -3.06
N GLY A 22 4.86 0.96 -3.65
CA GLY A 22 4.31 0.48 -4.91
C GLY A 22 5.28 0.61 -6.08
N ILE A 23 6.08 1.69 -6.16
CA ILE A 23 7.14 1.81 -7.18
C ILE A 23 8.21 0.74 -6.98
N LEU A 24 8.70 0.57 -5.75
CA LEU A 24 9.72 -0.44 -5.45
C LEU A 24 9.21 -1.84 -5.77
N SER A 25 7.98 -2.16 -5.36
CA SER A 25 7.34 -3.44 -5.63
C SER A 25 7.24 -3.71 -7.14
N LEU A 26 6.78 -2.74 -7.93
CA LEU A 26 6.73 -2.87 -9.39
C LEU A 26 8.11 -3.06 -10.00
N CYS A 27 9.12 -2.28 -9.59
CA CYS A 27 10.49 -2.43 -10.10
C CYS A 27 11.03 -3.84 -9.85
N ILE A 28 10.79 -4.38 -8.65
CA ILE A 28 11.27 -5.71 -8.28
C ILE A 28 10.48 -6.80 -9.02
N GLN A 29 9.16 -6.69 -9.12
CA GLN A 29 8.32 -7.64 -9.87
C GLN A 29 8.69 -7.66 -11.36
N ILE A 30 8.92 -6.49 -11.97
CA ILE A 30 9.41 -6.38 -13.36
C ILE A 30 10.80 -7.01 -13.47
N GLY A 31 11.70 -6.74 -12.51
CA GLY A 31 13.01 -7.40 -12.45
C GLY A 31 12.91 -8.92 -12.38
N GLY A 32 11.95 -9.43 -11.60
CA GLY A 32 11.66 -10.86 -11.49
C GLY A 32 11.09 -11.49 -12.76
N LEU A 33 10.35 -10.75 -13.58
CA LEU A 33 9.96 -11.21 -14.93
C LEU A 33 11.17 -11.35 -15.88
N ILE A 34 12.27 -10.65 -15.60
CA ILE A 34 13.48 -10.65 -16.42
C ILE A 34 14.49 -11.70 -15.93
N SER A 35 14.64 -11.88 -14.62
CA SER A 35 15.56 -12.85 -14.02
C SER A 35 15.15 -13.27 -12.61
N ASP A 36 15.13 -14.59 -12.37
CA ASP A 36 14.88 -15.19 -11.06
C ASP A 36 15.99 -14.86 -10.03
N ASP A 37 17.21 -14.54 -10.49
CA ASP A 37 18.32 -14.15 -9.61
C ASP A 37 18.04 -12.82 -8.89
N ILE A 38 17.26 -11.92 -9.51
CA ILE A 38 16.86 -10.64 -8.92
C ILE A 38 15.90 -10.90 -7.75
N ILE A 39 14.95 -11.83 -7.93
CA ILE A 39 14.01 -12.25 -6.89
C ILE A 39 14.78 -12.82 -5.70
N ALA A 40 15.69 -13.77 -5.95
CA ALA A 40 16.47 -14.42 -4.90
C ALA A 40 17.36 -13.42 -4.12
N THR A 41 17.97 -12.46 -4.82
CA THR A 41 18.81 -11.42 -4.20
C THR A 41 17.98 -10.51 -3.30
N VAL A 42 16.78 -10.13 -3.74
CA VAL A 42 15.90 -9.24 -2.97
C VAL A 42 15.31 -9.98 -1.77
N GLN A 43 14.77 -11.18 -1.96
CA GLN A 43 14.23 -12.00 -0.87
C GLN A 43 15.26 -12.34 0.21
N GLY A 44 16.55 -12.33 -0.10
CA GLY A 44 17.63 -12.49 0.89
C GLY A 44 17.79 -11.30 1.85
N SER A 45 17.01 -10.23 1.71
CA SER A 45 17.06 -9.02 2.54
C SER A 45 15.76 -8.77 3.29
N VAL A 46 15.85 -8.20 4.50
CA VAL A 46 14.69 -7.80 5.33
C VAL A 46 13.73 -6.86 4.59
N ILE A 47 14.29 -6.00 3.72
CA ILE A 47 13.50 -5.09 2.89
C ILE A 47 12.82 -5.84 1.74
N GLY A 48 13.46 -6.88 1.20
CA GLY A 48 12.85 -7.69 0.15
C GLY A 48 11.72 -8.58 0.63
N GLU A 49 11.71 -8.99 1.91
CA GLU A 49 10.56 -9.70 2.52
C GLU A 49 9.28 -8.84 2.60
N LEU A 50 9.41 -7.51 2.48
CA LEU A 50 8.25 -6.61 2.33
C LEU A 50 7.62 -6.68 0.94
N PHE A 51 8.31 -7.25 -0.04
CA PHE A 51 7.86 -7.34 -1.42
C PHE A 51 7.60 -8.79 -1.78
N ILE A 52 6.42 -9.05 -2.35
CA ILE A 52 6.04 -10.42 -2.66
C ILE A 52 6.46 -10.75 -4.08
N LEU A 53 7.32 -11.77 -4.18
CA LEU A 53 8.08 -12.09 -5.39
C LEU A 53 7.99 -13.57 -5.73
N ASP A 54 6.80 -14.15 -5.65
CA ASP A 54 6.59 -15.48 -6.20
C ASP A 54 6.15 -15.38 -7.67
N SER A 55 6.86 -16.11 -8.54
CA SER A 55 6.71 -16.05 -10.00
C SER A 55 5.32 -16.48 -10.47
N GLY A 56 4.63 -17.35 -9.72
CA GLY A 56 3.27 -17.81 -10.00
C GLY A 56 2.17 -16.75 -9.78
N THR A 57 2.45 -15.70 -9.01
CA THR A 57 1.46 -14.70 -8.59
C THR A 57 1.88 -13.26 -8.90
N LEU A 58 2.95 -13.05 -9.67
CA LEU A 58 3.48 -11.73 -10.04
C LEU A 58 2.39 -10.80 -10.60
N ALA A 59 1.47 -11.32 -11.42
CA ALA A 59 0.38 -10.53 -11.99
C ALA A 59 -0.57 -9.94 -10.93
N VAL A 60 -0.87 -10.71 -9.87
CA VAL A 60 -1.69 -10.24 -8.75
C VAL A 60 -0.92 -9.18 -7.97
N GLY A 61 0.36 -9.45 -7.67
CA GLY A 61 1.24 -8.48 -7.00
C GLY A 61 1.34 -7.16 -7.75
N MET A 62 1.49 -7.18 -9.08
CA MET A 62 1.55 -5.97 -9.91
C MET A 62 0.25 -5.16 -9.86
N LEU A 63 -0.91 -5.83 -9.89
CA LEU A 63 -2.20 -5.14 -9.76
C LEU A 63 -2.34 -4.48 -8.39
N VAL A 64 -1.90 -5.16 -7.33
CA VAL A 64 -1.89 -4.62 -5.97
C VAL A 64 -0.98 -3.40 -5.86
N SER A 65 0.25 -3.47 -6.39
CA SER A 65 1.19 -2.35 -6.38
C SER A 65 0.66 -1.13 -7.16
N VAL A 66 -0.04 -1.34 -8.27
CA VAL A 66 -0.71 -0.25 -9.00
C VAL A 66 -1.85 0.36 -8.18
N ALA A 67 -2.64 -0.45 -7.48
CA ALA A 67 -3.70 0.03 -6.60
C ALA A 67 -3.15 0.84 -5.41
N GLU A 68 -2.05 0.38 -4.79
CA GLU A 68 -1.30 1.12 -3.77
C GLU A 68 -0.83 2.48 -4.28
N LEU A 69 -0.20 2.48 -5.46
CA LEU A 69 0.29 3.70 -6.10
C LEU A 69 -0.84 4.70 -6.35
N ALA A 70 -1.95 4.23 -6.91
CA ALA A 70 -3.11 5.07 -7.19
C ALA A 70 -3.69 5.64 -5.89
N ALA A 71 -3.89 4.81 -4.86
CA ALA A 71 -4.42 5.24 -3.58
C ALA A 71 -3.47 6.22 -2.86
N GLY A 72 -2.16 5.96 -2.91
CA GLY A 72 -1.13 6.82 -2.34
C GLY A 72 -1.05 8.18 -3.04
N TYR A 73 -1.05 8.19 -4.38
CA TYR A 73 -1.09 9.41 -5.17
C TYR A 73 -2.35 10.24 -4.87
N MET A 74 -3.50 9.60 -4.79
CA MET A 74 -4.77 10.26 -4.47
C MET A 74 -4.75 10.83 -3.05
N ALA A 75 -4.14 10.14 -2.09
CA ALA A 75 -3.94 10.65 -0.73
C ALA A 75 -3.12 11.94 -0.75
N VAL A 76 -1.94 11.92 -1.39
CA VAL A 76 -1.05 13.09 -1.44
C VAL A 76 -1.75 14.27 -2.12
N LYS A 77 -2.45 14.04 -3.23
CA LYS A 77 -3.09 15.07 -4.03
C LYS A 77 -4.35 15.65 -3.39
N MET A 78 -5.14 14.81 -2.72
CA MET A 78 -6.48 15.20 -2.22
C MET A 78 -6.56 15.37 -0.70
N ALA A 79 -5.50 15.04 0.06
CA ALA A 79 -5.49 15.11 1.52
C ALA A 79 -5.90 16.47 2.10
N SER A 80 -5.52 17.58 1.45
CA SER A 80 -5.85 18.92 1.93
C SER A 80 -7.28 19.36 1.57
N ASN A 81 -8.00 18.61 0.73
CA ASN A 81 -9.35 18.95 0.30
C ASN A 81 -10.39 18.06 1.00
N LEU A 82 -11.11 18.67 1.95
CA LEU A 82 -12.08 17.98 2.81
C LEU A 82 -13.27 17.37 2.05
N LEU A 83 -13.59 17.85 0.84
CA LEU A 83 -14.65 17.27 0.00
C LEU A 83 -14.37 15.82 -0.36
N TYR A 84 -13.09 15.44 -0.46
CA TYR A 84 -12.67 14.08 -0.82
C TYR A 84 -12.42 13.17 0.38
N ALA A 85 -12.61 13.65 1.62
CA ALA A 85 -12.29 12.87 2.81
C ALA A 85 -13.02 11.52 2.86
N ARG A 86 -14.29 11.49 2.46
CA ARG A 86 -15.07 10.25 2.37
C ARG A 86 -14.55 9.31 1.27
N THR A 87 -14.18 9.84 0.11
CA THR A 87 -13.59 9.06 -1.00
C THR A 87 -12.25 8.44 -0.57
N LEU A 88 -11.38 9.22 0.06
CA LEU A 88 -10.10 8.74 0.59
C LEU A 88 -10.30 7.63 1.63
N ARG A 89 -11.30 7.77 2.51
CA ARG A 89 -11.64 6.69 3.45
C ARG A 89 -12.00 5.39 2.72
N TYR A 90 -12.80 5.46 1.65
CA TYR A 90 -13.14 4.27 0.86
C TYR A 90 -11.92 3.67 0.17
N TYR A 91 -10.95 4.48 -0.30
CA TYR A 91 -9.68 3.94 -0.81
C TYR A 91 -8.88 3.21 0.27
N GLY A 92 -8.78 3.76 1.47
CA GLY A 92 -8.12 3.08 2.59
C GLY A 92 -8.79 1.76 2.98
N ILE A 93 -10.13 1.71 2.98
CA ILE A 93 -10.88 0.46 3.20
C ILE A 93 -10.65 -0.53 2.05
N GLY A 94 -10.63 -0.03 0.80
CA GLY A 94 -10.31 -0.83 -0.37
C GLY A 94 -8.93 -1.47 -0.28
N LEU A 95 -7.91 -0.71 0.15
CA LEU A 95 -6.56 -1.24 0.39
C LEU A 95 -6.55 -2.33 1.47
N LEU A 96 -7.26 -2.15 2.58
CA LEU A 96 -7.38 -3.19 3.61
C LEU A 96 -7.92 -4.50 3.02
N VAL A 97 -9.04 -4.43 2.28
CA VAL A 97 -9.65 -5.61 1.66
C VAL A 97 -8.70 -6.24 0.64
N LEU A 98 -8.05 -5.41 -0.17
CA LEU A 98 -7.14 -5.84 -1.22
C LEU A 98 -5.92 -6.58 -0.64
N PHE A 99 -5.31 -6.09 0.45
CA PHE A 99 -4.22 -6.80 1.13
C PHE A 99 -4.68 -8.07 1.85
N VAL A 100 -5.90 -8.12 2.40
CA VAL A 100 -6.46 -9.38 2.93
C VAL A 100 -6.59 -10.41 1.81
N VAL A 101 -7.17 -10.02 0.68
CA VAL A 101 -7.36 -10.92 -0.47
C VAL A 101 -6.01 -11.40 -0.99
N GLU A 102 -5.06 -10.49 -1.17
CA GLU A 102 -3.71 -10.82 -1.61
C GLU A 102 -3.02 -11.80 -0.63
N ALA A 103 -3.09 -11.55 0.68
CA ALA A 103 -2.51 -12.43 1.69
C ALA A 103 -3.10 -13.85 1.64
N LEU A 104 -4.41 -13.97 1.42
CA LEU A 104 -5.10 -15.26 1.29
C LEU A 104 -4.67 -16.01 0.02
N PHE A 105 -4.52 -15.31 -1.11
CA PHE A 105 -4.00 -15.89 -2.35
C PHE A 105 -2.57 -16.43 -2.14
N TYR A 106 -1.70 -15.65 -1.51
CA TYR A 106 -0.33 -16.08 -1.23
C TYR A 106 -0.26 -17.24 -0.24
N PHE A 107 -1.05 -17.19 0.83
CA PHE A 107 -1.12 -18.29 1.80
C PHE A 107 -1.55 -19.60 1.13
N GLY A 108 -2.55 -19.54 0.25
CA GLY A 108 -3.03 -20.70 -0.49
C GLY A 108 -2.03 -21.26 -1.51
N ALA A 109 -1.18 -20.42 -2.10
CA ALA A 109 -0.20 -20.82 -3.13
C ALA A 109 1.09 -21.39 -2.53
N ASN A 110 1.66 -20.73 -1.52
CA ASN A 110 3.05 -21.00 -1.08
C ASN A 110 3.18 -21.50 0.35
N GLY A 111 2.10 -21.45 1.15
CA GLY A 111 2.12 -21.87 2.56
C GLY A 111 3.01 -21.02 3.49
N ASN A 112 3.80 -20.08 2.95
CA ASN A 112 4.67 -19.18 3.69
C ASN A 112 4.37 -17.73 3.30
N VAL A 113 3.89 -16.95 4.27
CA VAL A 113 3.56 -15.54 4.11
C VAL A 113 4.40 -14.76 5.12
N SER A 114 5.09 -13.71 4.67
CA SER A 114 5.72 -12.75 5.58
C SER A 114 4.63 -11.92 6.26
N TRP A 115 4.14 -12.42 7.40
CA TRP A 115 3.10 -11.77 8.19
C TRP A 115 3.53 -10.40 8.72
N ILE A 116 4.84 -10.17 8.87
CA ILE A 116 5.40 -8.88 9.26
C ILE A 116 5.17 -7.84 8.18
N ALA A 117 5.46 -8.18 6.91
CA ALA A 117 5.23 -7.31 5.76
C ALA A 117 3.75 -6.93 5.64
N TYR A 118 2.86 -7.93 5.68
CA TYR A 118 1.42 -7.71 5.65
C TYR A 118 0.93 -6.89 6.84
N GLY A 119 1.48 -7.14 8.04
CA GLY A 119 1.18 -6.33 9.23
C GLY A 119 1.48 -4.85 9.03
N ILE A 120 2.61 -4.51 8.40
CA ILE A 120 2.98 -3.13 8.08
C ILE A 120 1.97 -2.53 7.08
N LEU A 121 1.64 -3.24 6.01
CA LEU A 121 0.67 -2.78 5.01
C LEU A 121 -0.72 -2.54 5.63
N PHE A 122 -1.19 -3.44 6.50
CA PHE A 122 -2.45 -3.26 7.24
C PHE A 122 -2.43 -2.04 8.14
N VAL A 123 -1.32 -1.82 8.86
CA VAL A 123 -1.15 -0.63 9.71
C VAL A 123 -1.19 0.64 8.86
N LEU A 124 -0.50 0.67 7.71
CA LEU A 124 -0.51 1.83 6.81
C LEU A 124 -1.93 2.09 6.26
N SER A 125 -2.66 1.06 5.85
CA SER A 125 -4.05 1.24 5.38
C SER A 125 -4.98 1.70 6.50
N ALA A 126 -4.81 1.20 7.72
CA ALA A 126 -5.56 1.67 8.88
C ALA A 126 -5.27 3.14 9.17
N LEU A 127 -4.01 3.56 9.14
CA LEU A 127 -3.60 4.96 9.29
C LEU A 127 -4.16 5.84 8.18
N TYR A 128 -4.24 5.33 6.94
CA TYR A 128 -4.92 6.00 5.83
C TYR A 128 -6.39 6.26 6.16
N VAL A 129 -7.12 5.22 6.59
CA VAL A 129 -8.54 5.32 6.97
C VAL A 129 -8.75 6.31 8.12
N ILE A 130 -7.87 6.28 9.12
CA ILE A 130 -7.90 7.20 10.27
C ILE A 130 -7.68 8.65 9.81
N GLY A 131 -6.66 8.90 8.98
CA GLY A 131 -6.39 10.24 8.45
C GLY A 131 -7.55 10.79 7.64
N ALA A 132 -8.17 9.96 6.80
CA ALA A 132 -9.37 10.32 6.05
C ALA A 132 -10.58 10.61 6.96
N TRP A 133 -10.78 9.82 8.02
CA TRP A 133 -11.86 10.08 8.97
C TRP A 133 -11.67 11.37 9.76
N MET A 134 -10.44 11.67 10.18
CA MET A 134 -10.13 12.93 10.86
C MET A 134 -10.48 14.13 9.98
N ASN A 135 -10.19 14.05 8.68
CA ASN A 135 -10.60 15.08 7.72
C ASN A 135 -12.11 15.13 7.52
N GLU A 136 -12.82 13.99 7.46
CA GLU A 136 -14.28 13.96 7.34
C GLU A 136 -14.96 14.59 8.56
N LYS A 137 -14.40 14.37 9.77
CA LYS A 137 -14.89 15.00 11.00
C LYS A 137 -14.63 16.50 11.03
N ALA A 138 -13.48 16.96 10.54
CA ALA A 138 -13.15 18.38 10.49
C ALA A 138 -13.99 19.17 9.47
N ALA A 139 -14.65 18.47 8.53
CA ALA A 139 -15.53 19.05 7.52
C ALA A 139 -16.98 19.26 8.00
N LYS A 140 -17.34 18.69 9.15
CA LYS A 140 -18.68 18.78 9.77
C LYS A 140 -18.66 19.76 10.92
#